data_AF-A0A1M7YUJ7-F1
#
_entry.id   AF-A0A1M7YUJ7-F1
#
_cell.length_a   1.000
_cell.length_b   1.000
_cell.length_c   1.000
_cell.angle_alpha   90.00
_cell.angle_beta   90.00
_cell.angle_gamma   90.00
#
_symmetry.space_group_name_H-M   'P 1'
#
loop_
_entity.id
_entity.type
_entity.pdbx_description
1 polymer ?
#
loop_
_entity_poly.entity_id
_entity_poly.type
_entity_poly.pdbx_seq_one_letter_code
_entity_poly.pdbx_strand_id
1 'polypeptide(L)'
;MPVAVAGSQAAIMALSGVITLEMGRCGTIALPRVGYKEHQQAWGSFEQNGKAWEIEFYDDFPTQHQFAISDVVLLINPNNPTGKLARPDALHAALQEKQRKGGYLIVDEAFADCTPELSMLSTASHHENLIVLRSVGKFFGMAGARVGFVFAKPVIKALLEETLGPWTVSGPARWVMKRALQDSAWQQATAGRIQAASERLNQLLDSKLKASGVNDSEVNAPEVDGFRAGTPLFTTVYLDHAVACHEVLCQQQVLTRLCDEKNAIRFGLPADEAQWDQLTAALDVLAVTLKEVSPCAG
;
A
#
# COMPACT_ATOMS: atom_id res chain seq x y z
N MET A 1 -16.04 -16.39 -5.64
CA MET A 1 -15.27 -16.64 -4.39
C MET A 1 -13.79 -16.39 -4.63
N PRO A 2 -13.11 -15.63 -3.75
CA PRO A 2 -11.67 -15.40 -3.78
C PRO A 2 -10.89 -16.61 -3.29
N VAL A 3 -9.58 -16.63 -3.53
CA VAL A 3 -8.62 -17.56 -2.92
C VAL A 3 -8.10 -16.94 -1.63
N ALA A 4 -8.12 -17.69 -0.52
CA ALA A 4 -7.50 -17.27 0.73
C ALA A 4 -6.02 -17.67 0.74
N VAL A 5 -5.14 -16.75 1.11
CA VAL A 5 -3.68 -16.91 1.07
C VAL A 5 -3.02 -16.50 2.40
N ALA A 6 -1.76 -16.92 2.61
CA ALA A 6 -0.97 -16.65 3.83
C ALA A 6 -0.54 -15.17 3.95
N GLY A 7 -1.52 -14.26 4.04
CA GLY A 7 -1.33 -12.84 3.77
C GLY A 7 -1.21 -12.56 2.27
N SER A 8 -1.50 -11.33 1.84
CA SER A 8 -1.35 -10.93 0.43
C SER A 8 0.07 -11.16 -0.10
N GLN A 9 1.08 -11.12 0.78
CA GLN A 9 2.48 -11.41 0.46
C GLN A 9 2.69 -12.74 -0.27
N ALA A 10 2.00 -13.81 0.15
CA ALA A 10 2.15 -15.11 -0.52
C ALA A 10 1.69 -15.05 -1.98
N ALA A 11 0.64 -14.28 -2.27
CA ALA A 11 0.21 -14.03 -3.64
C ALA A 11 1.20 -13.14 -4.40
N ILE A 12 1.71 -12.08 -3.78
CA ILE A 12 2.71 -11.18 -4.38
C ILE A 12 3.91 -11.98 -4.92
N MET A 13 4.43 -12.90 -4.10
CA MET A 13 5.56 -13.75 -4.47
C MET A 13 5.26 -14.76 -5.58
N ALA A 14 4.00 -15.16 -5.75
CA ALA A 14 3.61 -16.20 -6.69
C ALA A 14 3.08 -15.68 -8.04
N LEU A 15 2.60 -14.43 -8.10
CA LEU A 15 1.85 -13.92 -9.26
C LEU A 15 2.65 -13.87 -10.56
N SER A 16 3.95 -13.57 -10.50
CA SER A 16 4.83 -13.57 -11.69
C SER A 16 4.86 -14.95 -12.35
N GLY A 17 4.98 -16.02 -11.56
CA GLY A 17 4.91 -17.40 -12.05
C GLY A 17 3.52 -17.80 -12.52
N VAL A 18 2.49 -17.50 -11.73
CA VAL A 18 1.09 -17.83 -12.08
C VAL A 18 0.66 -17.20 -13.40
N ILE A 19 0.98 -15.92 -13.62
CA ILE A 19 0.65 -15.22 -14.86
C ILE A 19 1.50 -15.75 -16.01
N THR A 20 2.78 -16.08 -15.78
CA THR A 20 3.62 -16.72 -16.81
C THR A 20 3.05 -18.06 -17.27
N LEU A 21 2.55 -18.89 -16.35
CA LEU A 21 1.90 -20.16 -16.67
C LEU A 21 0.63 -19.97 -17.50
N GLU A 22 -0.20 -18.98 -17.14
CA GLU A 22 -1.43 -18.70 -17.86
C GLU A 22 -1.19 -18.12 -19.25
N MET A 23 -0.24 -17.19 -19.38
CA MET A 23 0.10 -16.55 -20.66
C MET A 23 1.01 -17.42 -21.54
N GLY A 24 1.67 -18.44 -20.97
CA GLY A 24 2.68 -19.28 -21.64
C GLY A 24 4.01 -18.55 -21.94
N ARG A 25 4.17 -17.32 -21.46
CA ARG A 25 5.35 -16.47 -21.69
C ARG A 25 5.51 -15.42 -20.59
N CYS A 26 6.74 -14.92 -20.44
CA CYS A 26 6.96 -13.64 -19.79
C CYS A 26 6.62 -12.51 -20.77
N GLY A 27 6.43 -11.32 -20.21
CA GLY A 27 6.14 -10.11 -20.96
C GLY A 27 6.71 -8.89 -20.26
N THR A 28 6.07 -7.76 -20.50
CA THR A 28 6.41 -6.51 -19.81
C THR A 28 5.40 -6.24 -18.68
N ILE A 29 5.89 -5.87 -17.50
CA ILE A 29 5.06 -5.39 -16.39
C ILE A 29 5.35 -3.92 -16.08
N ALA A 30 4.31 -3.12 -15.90
CA ALA A 30 4.42 -1.79 -15.31
C ALA A 30 4.29 -1.87 -13.78
N LEU A 31 5.30 -1.37 -13.06
CA LEU A 31 5.34 -1.30 -11.60
C LEU A 31 5.55 0.15 -11.10
N PRO A 32 4.98 0.52 -9.93
CA PRO A 32 5.29 1.81 -9.34
C PRO A 32 6.75 1.84 -8.89
N ARG A 33 7.46 2.93 -9.20
CA ARG A 33 8.82 3.18 -8.70
C ARG A 33 8.83 3.33 -7.17
N VAL A 34 7.84 4.06 -6.65
CA VAL A 34 7.62 4.28 -5.22
C VAL A 34 6.36 3.52 -4.81
N GLY A 35 6.56 2.39 -4.14
CA GLY A 35 5.50 1.46 -3.78
C GLY A 35 6.01 0.38 -2.83
N TYR A 36 5.16 -0.58 -2.50
CA TYR A 36 5.54 -1.73 -1.69
C TYR A 36 6.57 -2.61 -2.41
N LYS A 37 7.82 -2.58 -1.95
CA LYS A 37 9.00 -3.15 -2.65
C LYS A 37 8.95 -4.65 -2.89
N GLU A 38 8.13 -5.38 -2.13
CA GLU A 38 7.94 -6.83 -2.34
C GLU A 38 7.40 -7.15 -3.73
N HIS A 39 6.62 -6.25 -4.35
CA HIS A 39 6.23 -6.40 -5.75
C HIS A 39 7.45 -6.34 -6.67
N GLN A 40 8.25 -5.27 -6.57
CA GLN A 40 9.47 -5.14 -7.37
C GLN A 40 10.42 -6.32 -7.17
N GLN A 41 10.58 -6.79 -5.93
CA GLN A 41 11.39 -7.96 -5.62
C GLN A 41 10.82 -9.25 -6.24
N ALA A 42 9.53 -9.52 -6.09
CA ALA A 42 8.90 -10.73 -6.61
C ALA A 42 8.93 -10.82 -8.14
N TRP A 43 8.70 -9.70 -8.83
CA TRP A 43 8.77 -9.65 -10.30
C TRP A 43 10.21 -9.63 -10.80
N GLY A 44 11.12 -8.91 -10.13
CA GLY A 44 12.52 -8.77 -10.55
C GLY A 44 13.38 -10.00 -10.26
N SER A 45 13.01 -10.82 -9.28
CA SER A 45 13.69 -12.10 -8.98
C SER A 45 13.07 -13.30 -9.69
N PHE A 46 11.98 -13.10 -10.45
CA PHE A 46 11.35 -14.18 -11.19
C PHE A 46 12.17 -14.54 -12.43
N GLU A 47 12.60 -15.80 -12.48
CA GLU A 47 13.18 -16.40 -13.67
C GLU A 47 12.68 -17.84 -13.80
N GLN A 48 12.19 -18.20 -14.98
CA GLN A 48 11.80 -19.58 -15.28
C GLN A 48 12.25 -19.96 -16.69
N ASN A 49 13.08 -21.01 -16.79
CA ASN A 49 13.65 -21.50 -18.06
C ASN A 49 14.37 -20.38 -18.86
N GLY A 50 15.12 -19.51 -18.19
CA GLY A 50 15.83 -18.39 -18.81
C GLY A 50 14.91 -17.25 -19.29
N LYS A 51 13.63 -17.26 -18.91
CA LYS A 51 12.67 -16.17 -19.18
C LYS A 51 12.47 -15.34 -17.92
N ALA A 52 12.54 -14.03 -18.06
CA ALA A 52 12.25 -13.04 -17.02
C ALA A 52 11.23 -12.02 -17.54
N TRP A 53 10.57 -11.31 -16.62
CA TRP A 53 9.70 -10.18 -16.98
C TRP A 53 10.51 -8.91 -17.18
N GLU A 54 10.19 -8.16 -18.22
CA GLU A 54 10.71 -6.81 -18.39
C GLU A 54 9.93 -5.86 -17.49
N ILE A 55 10.64 -5.10 -16.65
CA ILE A 55 10.02 -4.18 -15.71
C ILE A 55 10.11 -2.75 -16.25
N GLU A 56 8.94 -2.15 -16.43
CA GLU A 56 8.77 -0.74 -16.76
C GLU A 56 8.30 0.00 -15.49
N PHE A 57 9.07 0.99 -15.03
CA PHE A 57 8.70 1.75 -13.84
C PHE A 57 7.89 3.00 -14.21
N TYR A 58 6.77 3.20 -13.52
CA TYR A 58 6.02 4.46 -13.55
C TYR A 58 6.10 5.16 -12.19
N ASP A 59 5.87 6.47 -12.16
CA ASP A 59 5.91 7.24 -10.91
C ASP A 59 4.52 7.24 -10.23
N ASP A 60 3.69 8.26 -10.47
CA ASP A 60 2.38 8.37 -9.80
C ASP A 60 1.31 7.43 -10.36
N PHE A 61 1.14 7.45 -11.67
CA PHE A 61 0.20 6.60 -12.38
C PHE A 61 0.80 6.26 -13.75
N PRO A 62 0.56 5.05 -14.30
CA PRO A 62 1.12 4.69 -15.59
C PRO A 62 0.63 5.64 -16.70
N THR A 63 1.53 6.02 -17.59
CA THR A 63 1.16 6.79 -18.78
C THR A 63 0.33 5.93 -19.74
N GLN A 64 -0.38 6.56 -20.68
CA GLN A 64 -1.09 5.83 -21.73
C GLN A 64 -0.15 4.92 -22.53
N HIS A 65 1.11 5.34 -22.75
CA HIS A 65 2.12 4.52 -23.39
C HIS A 65 2.47 3.28 -22.56
N GLN A 66 2.72 3.44 -21.26
CA GLN A 66 3.04 2.33 -20.35
C GLN A 66 1.87 1.34 -20.24
N PHE A 67 0.62 1.83 -20.11
CA PHE A 67 -0.56 0.96 -20.23
C PHE A 67 -0.60 0.24 -21.57
N ALA A 68 -0.15 0.89 -22.63
CA ALA A 68 -0.21 0.30 -23.95
C ALA A 68 0.84 -0.81 -24.15
N ILE A 69 2.07 -0.64 -23.66
CA ILE A 69 3.15 -1.60 -23.91
C ILE A 69 3.17 -2.76 -22.91
N SER A 70 2.68 -2.57 -21.69
CA SER A 70 2.79 -3.59 -20.64
C SER A 70 1.69 -4.65 -20.75
N ASP A 71 2.07 -5.92 -20.69
CA ASP A 71 1.14 -7.04 -20.58
C ASP A 71 0.44 -7.05 -19.21
N VAL A 72 1.16 -6.68 -18.16
CA VAL A 72 0.64 -6.56 -16.80
C VAL A 72 0.85 -5.14 -16.30
N VAL A 73 -0.15 -4.58 -15.62
CA VAL A 73 0.02 -3.34 -14.88
C VAL A 73 -0.34 -3.60 -13.44
N LEU A 74 0.54 -3.25 -12.52
CA LEU A 74 0.30 -3.34 -11.10
C LEU A 74 0.12 -1.96 -10.51
N LEU A 75 -1.00 -1.74 -9.86
CA LEU A 75 -1.29 -0.52 -9.09
C LEU A 75 -1.43 -0.89 -7.61
N ILE A 76 -0.89 -0.07 -6.72
CA ILE A 76 -1.13 -0.18 -5.28
C ILE A 76 -2.10 0.94 -4.92
N ASN A 77 -3.29 0.59 -4.42
CA ASN A 77 -4.40 1.53 -4.27
C ASN A 77 -5.21 1.28 -2.99
N PRO A 78 -5.07 2.12 -1.94
CA PRO A 78 -4.14 3.23 -1.83
C PRO A 78 -2.66 2.80 -1.83
N ASN A 79 -1.78 3.64 -2.39
CA ASN A 79 -0.35 3.34 -2.46
C ASN A 79 0.32 3.37 -1.08
N ASN A 80 1.41 2.61 -0.94
CA ASN A 80 2.28 2.63 0.23
C ASN A 80 3.72 2.91 -0.22
N PRO A 81 4.36 4.02 0.19
CA PRO A 81 4.03 4.87 1.34
C PRO A 81 3.20 6.12 1.04
N THR A 82 2.86 6.43 -0.21
CA THR A 82 2.31 7.77 -0.52
C THR A 82 0.85 7.96 -0.09
N GLY A 83 0.09 6.88 0.14
CA GLY A 83 -1.34 6.95 0.43
C GLY A 83 -2.22 7.39 -0.74
N LYS A 84 -1.64 7.70 -1.90
CA LYS A 84 -2.37 8.15 -3.08
C LYS A 84 -3.39 7.10 -3.52
N LEU A 85 -4.59 7.58 -3.81
CA LEU A 85 -5.66 6.83 -4.45
C LEU A 85 -5.68 7.17 -5.94
N ALA A 86 -5.72 6.14 -6.78
CA ALA A 86 -6.06 6.30 -8.18
C ALA A 86 -7.54 6.66 -8.30
N ARG A 87 -7.86 7.55 -9.25
CA ARG A 87 -9.26 7.90 -9.52
C ARG A 87 -10.01 6.66 -10.07
N PRO A 88 -11.27 6.42 -9.67
CA PRO A 88 -12.02 5.27 -10.16
C PRO A 88 -12.13 5.20 -11.68
N ASP A 89 -12.34 6.32 -12.36
CA ASP A 89 -12.40 6.40 -13.83
C ASP A 89 -11.10 5.92 -14.49
N ALA A 90 -9.95 6.32 -13.94
CA ALA A 90 -8.64 5.91 -14.42
C ALA A 90 -8.39 4.40 -14.25
N LEU A 91 -8.84 3.82 -13.13
CA LEU A 91 -8.76 2.37 -12.90
C LEU A 91 -9.62 1.57 -13.89
N HIS A 92 -10.84 2.06 -14.19
CA HIS A 92 -11.71 1.41 -15.16
C HIS A 92 -11.15 1.53 -16.59
N ALA A 93 -10.60 2.69 -16.96
CA ALA A 93 -9.94 2.88 -18.25
C ALA A 93 -8.71 1.94 -18.39
N ALA A 94 -7.91 1.81 -17.34
CA ALA A 94 -6.80 0.86 -17.28
C ALA A 94 -7.27 -0.58 -17.49
N LEU A 95 -8.34 -0.99 -16.81
CA LEU A 95 -8.92 -2.32 -16.94
C LEU A 95 -9.43 -2.61 -18.35
N GLN A 96 -10.12 -1.65 -18.97
CA GLN A 96 -10.60 -1.75 -20.35
C GLN A 96 -9.44 -1.91 -21.35
N GLU A 97 -8.35 -1.16 -21.17
CA GLU A 97 -7.18 -1.30 -22.03
C GLU A 97 -6.50 -2.66 -21.85
N LYS A 98 -6.43 -3.20 -20.62
CA LYS A 98 -5.93 -4.56 -20.37
C LYS A 98 -6.81 -5.63 -21.00
N GLN A 99 -8.13 -5.47 -20.93
CA GLN A 99 -9.07 -6.36 -21.61
C GLN A 99 -8.81 -6.42 -23.11
N ARG A 100 -8.69 -5.27 -23.75
CA ARG A 100 -8.48 -5.16 -25.20
C ARG A 100 -7.19 -5.84 -25.66
N LYS A 101 -6.17 -5.88 -24.81
CA LYS A 101 -4.85 -6.46 -25.10
C LYS A 101 -4.66 -7.89 -24.62
N GLY A 102 -5.62 -8.44 -23.88
CA GLY A 102 -5.46 -9.74 -23.23
C GLY A 102 -4.42 -9.74 -22.10
N GLY A 103 -4.21 -8.59 -21.46
CA GLY A 103 -3.29 -8.42 -20.33
C GLY A 103 -4.00 -8.44 -18.97
N TYR A 104 -3.28 -8.12 -17.89
CA TYR A 104 -3.82 -8.04 -16.53
C TYR A 104 -3.66 -6.67 -15.89
N LEU A 105 -4.68 -6.26 -15.16
CA LEU A 105 -4.58 -5.19 -14.16
C LEU A 105 -4.57 -5.85 -12.78
N ILE A 106 -3.46 -5.68 -12.06
CA ILE A 106 -3.33 -6.08 -10.66
C ILE A 106 -3.55 -4.84 -9.80
N VAL A 107 -4.47 -4.92 -8.83
CA VAL A 107 -4.71 -3.84 -7.86
C VAL A 107 -4.46 -4.38 -6.46
N ASP A 108 -3.39 -3.91 -5.82
CA ASP A 108 -3.11 -4.18 -4.41
C ASP A 108 -3.91 -3.22 -3.53
N GLU A 109 -4.96 -3.76 -2.91
CA GLU A 109 -5.91 -3.04 -2.07
C GLU A 109 -5.69 -3.33 -0.57
N ALA A 110 -4.45 -3.54 -0.15
CA ALA A 110 -4.10 -3.85 1.24
C ALA A 110 -4.54 -2.80 2.29
N PHE A 111 -4.91 -1.59 1.86
CA PHE A 111 -5.39 -0.50 2.74
C PHE A 111 -6.81 -0.03 2.41
N ALA A 112 -7.52 -0.65 1.46
CA ALA A 112 -8.81 -0.16 0.98
C ALA A 112 -10.01 -0.58 1.85
N ASP A 113 -9.81 -1.29 2.97
CA ASP A 113 -10.91 -1.64 3.90
C ASP A 113 -11.51 -0.42 4.62
N CYS A 114 -10.79 0.71 4.68
CA CYS A 114 -11.34 1.96 5.24
C CYS A 114 -12.23 2.72 4.25
N THR A 115 -12.09 2.45 2.94
CA THR A 115 -12.84 3.10 1.85
C THR A 115 -13.33 2.03 0.86
N PRO A 116 -14.15 1.05 1.33
CA PRO A 116 -14.56 -0.11 0.53
C PRO A 116 -15.34 0.27 -0.74
N GLU A 117 -15.99 1.43 -0.76
CA GLU A 117 -16.67 1.98 -1.92
C GLU A 117 -15.73 2.32 -3.09
N LEU A 118 -14.46 2.62 -2.80
CA LEU A 118 -13.43 2.93 -3.79
C LEU A 118 -12.69 1.70 -4.32
N SER A 119 -13.00 0.50 -3.79
CA SER A 119 -12.42 -0.76 -4.25
C SER A 119 -12.90 -1.12 -5.66
N MET A 120 -12.02 -1.67 -6.49
CA MET A 120 -12.40 -2.24 -7.79
C MET A 120 -13.33 -3.45 -7.66
N LEU A 121 -13.44 -4.07 -6.47
CA LEU A 121 -14.38 -5.15 -6.23
C LEU A 121 -15.84 -4.66 -6.20
N SER A 122 -16.08 -3.39 -5.91
CA SER A 122 -17.43 -2.82 -5.87
C SER A 122 -18.03 -2.67 -7.28
N THR A 123 -17.19 -2.50 -8.30
CA THR A 123 -17.63 -2.21 -9.68
C THR A 123 -17.20 -3.24 -10.73
N ALA A 124 -16.11 -3.97 -10.50
CA ALA A 124 -15.46 -4.79 -11.53
C ALA A 124 -15.05 -6.19 -11.06
N SER A 125 -15.63 -6.70 -9.96
CA SER A 125 -15.28 -8.01 -9.40
C SER A 125 -15.46 -9.22 -10.34
N HIS A 126 -16.24 -9.07 -11.41
CA HIS A 126 -16.47 -10.10 -12.42
C HIS A 126 -15.47 -10.07 -13.59
N HIS A 127 -14.59 -9.07 -13.65
CA HIS A 127 -13.76 -8.84 -14.82
C HIS A 127 -12.58 -9.82 -14.89
N GLU A 128 -12.40 -10.48 -16.04
CA GLU A 128 -11.43 -11.58 -16.16
C GLU A 128 -9.96 -11.12 -16.13
N ASN A 129 -9.70 -9.92 -16.61
CA ASN A 129 -8.38 -9.27 -16.61
C ASN A 129 -8.01 -8.56 -15.30
N LEU A 130 -8.89 -8.58 -14.29
CA LEU A 130 -8.65 -7.93 -13.00
C LEU A 130 -8.17 -8.96 -11.97
N ILE A 131 -7.10 -8.61 -11.25
CA ILE A 131 -6.62 -9.33 -10.07
C ILE A 131 -6.58 -8.33 -8.91
N VAL A 132 -7.35 -8.56 -7.85
CA VAL A 132 -7.34 -7.71 -6.65
C VAL A 132 -6.74 -8.46 -5.47
N LEU A 133 -5.80 -7.83 -4.78
CA LEU A 133 -5.19 -8.35 -3.55
C LEU A 133 -5.79 -7.63 -2.34
N ARG A 134 -6.23 -8.39 -1.33
CA ARG A 134 -6.71 -7.85 -0.05
C ARG A 134 -5.88 -8.39 1.10
N SER A 135 -5.65 -7.55 2.11
CA SER A 135 -4.89 -7.91 3.31
C SER A 135 -5.74 -7.68 4.55
N VAL A 136 -5.82 -8.67 5.44
CA VAL A 136 -6.55 -8.50 6.70
C VAL A 136 -5.68 -7.92 7.81
N GLY A 137 -4.37 -7.80 7.55
CA GLY A 137 -3.41 -7.46 8.59
C GLY A 137 -3.49 -6.01 9.08
N LYS A 138 -4.15 -5.13 8.31
CA LYS A 138 -4.18 -3.69 8.58
C LYS A 138 -5.46 -3.29 9.30
N PHE A 139 -6.56 -3.12 8.57
CA PHE A 139 -7.84 -2.68 9.13
C PHE A 139 -8.35 -3.57 10.26
N PHE A 140 -8.23 -4.90 10.11
CA PHE A 140 -8.68 -5.83 11.16
C PHE A 140 -7.69 -5.99 12.32
N GLY A 141 -6.52 -5.35 12.29
CA GLY A 141 -5.50 -5.49 13.34
C GLY A 141 -4.89 -6.91 13.46
N MET A 142 -5.12 -7.78 12.46
CA MET A 142 -4.76 -9.19 12.51
C MET A 142 -3.49 -9.52 11.71
N ALA A 143 -2.48 -8.65 11.77
CA ALA A 143 -1.23 -8.84 11.02
C ALA A 143 -0.58 -10.20 11.29
N GLY A 144 -0.61 -10.68 12.54
CA GLY A 144 -0.08 -11.98 12.95
C GLY A 144 -0.89 -13.19 12.50
N ALA A 145 -2.17 -13.02 12.11
CA ALA A 145 -3.01 -14.13 11.64
C ALA A 145 -2.62 -14.64 10.24
N ARG A 146 -1.86 -13.83 9.49
CA ARG A 146 -1.36 -14.15 8.14
C ARG A 146 -2.48 -14.59 7.18
N VAL A 147 -3.50 -13.75 7.02
CA VAL A 147 -4.59 -14.00 6.05
C VAL A 147 -4.65 -12.87 5.02
N GLY A 148 -4.85 -13.24 3.77
CA GLY A 148 -5.14 -12.33 2.66
C GLY A 148 -6.06 -13.01 1.66
N PHE A 149 -6.52 -12.26 0.68
CA PHE A 149 -7.40 -12.77 -0.36
C PHE A 149 -6.94 -12.31 -1.74
N VAL A 150 -7.15 -13.18 -2.73
CA VAL A 150 -6.97 -12.87 -4.15
C VAL A 150 -8.29 -13.06 -4.87
N PHE A 151 -8.76 -12.00 -5.53
CA PHE A 151 -9.91 -12.01 -6.41
C PHE A 151 -9.39 -12.00 -7.84
N ALA A 152 -9.70 -13.03 -8.61
CA ALA A 152 -9.26 -13.18 -9.99
C ALA A 152 -10.19 -14.16 -10.74
N LYS A 153 -10.01 -14.25 -12.07
CA LYS A 153 -10.69 -15.24 -12.89
C LYS A 153 -10.35 -16.69 -12.47
N PRO A 154 -11.21 -17.68 -12.76
CA PRO A 154 -11.04 -19.06 -12.30
C PRO A 154 -9.66 -19.68 -12.58
N VAL A 155 -9.10 -19.49 -13.78
CA VAL A 155 -7.81 -20.08 -14.15
C VAL A 155 -6.65 -19.53 -13.30
N ILE A 156 -6.61 -18.22 -13.05
CA ILE A 156 -5.58 -17.61 -12.19
C ILE A 156 -5.69 -18.14 -10.76
N LYS A 157 -6.91 -18.30 -10.26
CA LYS A 157 -7.14 -18.86 -8.92
C LYS A 157 -6.66 -20.30 -8.81
N ALA A 158 -6.98 -21.15 -9.78
CA ALA A 158 -6.56 -22.54 -9.78
C ALA A 158 -5.02 -22.67 -9.84
N LEU A 159 -4.37 -21.91 -10.73
CA LEU A 159 -2.91 -21.88 -10.83
C LEU A 159 -2.26 -21.36 -9.54
N LEU A 160 -2.86 -20.36 -8.89
CA LEU A 160 -2.38 -19.84 -7.62
C LEU A 160 -2.51 -20.87 -6.49
N GLU A 161 -3.64 -21.57 -6.40
CA GLU A 161 -3.86 -22.64 -5.43
C GLU A 161 -2.87 -23.81 -5.64
N GLU A 162 -2.61 -24.19 -6.88
CA GLU A 162 -1.61 -25.19 -7.23
C GLU A 162 -0.19 -24.74 -6.85
N THR A 163 0.16 -23.49 -7.18
CA THR A 163 1.48 -22.92 -6.92
C THR A 163 1.77 -22.79 -5.41
N LEU A 164 0.77 -22.36 -4.64
CA LEU A 164 0.92 -22.18 -3.19
C LEU A 164 0.79 -23.50 -2.41
N GLY A 165 0.16 -24.51 -3.00
CA GLY A 165 -0.10 -25.78 -2.36
C GLY A 165 -1.20 -25.75 -1.30
N PRO A 166 -1.46 -26.89 -0.63
CA PRO A 166 -2.53 -27.00 0.36
C PRO A 166 -2.18 -26.29 1.68
N TRP A 167 -3.23 -25.97 2.46
CA TRP A 167 -3.14 -25.48 3.84
C TRP A 167 -2.38 -24.16 4.06
N THR A 168 -2.45 -23.25 3.08
CA THR A 168 -1.83 -21.90 3.15
C THR A 168 -2.32 -21.05 4.32
N VAL A 169 -3.53 -21.29 4.83
CA VAL A 169 -4.11 -20.55 5.95
C VAL A 169 -4.46 -21.49 7.10
N SER A 170 -3.93 -21.18 8.29
CA SER A 170 -4.11 -22.01 9.49
C SER A 170 -5.58 -22.08 9.94
N GLY A 171 -5.96 -23.19 10.57
CA GLY A 171 -7.31 -23.39 11.12
C GLY A 171 -7.76 -22.27 12.07
N PRO A 172 -6.96 -21.89 13.09
CA PRO A 172 -7.29 -20.77 13.98
C PRO A 172 -7.46 -19.44 13.24
N ALA A 173 -6.59 -19.12 12.27
CA ALA A 173 -6.70 -17.91 11.48
C ALA A 173 -8.00 -17.88 10.66
N ARG A 174 -8.39 -19.01 10.04
CA ARG A 174 -9.67 -19.15 9.33
C ARG A 174 -10.87 -18.94 10.26
N TRP A 175 -10.80 -19.48 11.47
CA TRP A 175 -11.89 -19.40 12.46
C TRP A 175 -12.14 -17.96 12.93
N VAL A 176 -11.08 -17.22 13.24
CA VAL A 176 -11.21 -15.82 13.69
C VAL A 176 -11.56 -14.91 12.52
N MET A 177 -10.96 -15.13 11.34
CA MET A 177 -11.22 -14.28 10.18
C MET A 177 -12.67 -14.37 9.71
N LYS A 178 -13.26 -15.58 9.71
CA LYS A 178 -14.68 -15.75 9.36
C LYS A 178 -15.58 -14.89 10.25
N ARG A 179 -15.30 -14.81 11.55
CA ARG A 179 -16.07 -13.97 12.48
C ARG A 179 -15.84 -12.49 12.22
N ALA A 180 -14.59 -12.07 12.07
CA ALA A 180 -14.25 -10.68 11.79
C ALA A 180 -14.90 -10.16 10.50
N LEU A 181 -14.92 -10.98 9.43
CA LEU A 181 -15.58 -10.63 8.15
C LEU A 181 -17.11 -10.54 8.28
N GLN A 182 -17.71 -11.29 9.21
CA GLN A 182 -19.17 -11.30 9.41
C GLN A 182 -19.64 -10.18 10.35
N ASP A 183 -18.74 -9.59 11.14
CA ASP A 183 -19.08 -8.54 12.10
C ASP A 183 -19.07 -7.16 11.44
N SER A 184 -20.13 -6.85 10.70
CA SER A 184 -20.27 -5.56 10.00
C SER A 184 -20.38 -4.37 10.96
N ALA A 185 -20.95 -4.57 12.15
CA ALA A 185 -21.09 -3.53 13.16
C ALA A 185 -19.72 -3.11 13.70
N TRP A 186 -18.86 -4.09 14.02
CA TRP A 186 -17.48 -3.82 14.41
C TRP A 186 -16.69 -3.12 13.30
N GLN A 187 -16.86 -3.54 12.04
CA GLN A 187 -16.18 -2.93 10.90
C GLN A 187 -16.57 -1.45 10.74
N GLN A 188 -17.86 -1.11 10.81
CA GLN A 188 -18.33 0.27 10.74
C GLN A 188 -17.79 1.14 11.90
N ALA A 189 -17.86 0.63 13.13
CA ALA A 189 -17.33 1.33 14.29
C ALA A 189 -15.82 1.54 14.20
N THR A 190 -15.09 0.53 13.70
CA THR A 190 -13.64 0.58 13.52
C THR A 190 -13.22 1.57 12.44
N ALA A 191 -13.94 1.62 11.31
CA ALA A 191 -13.70 2.61 10.27
C ALA A 191 -13.85 4.04 10.81
N GLY A 192 -14.92 4.32 11.57
CA GLY A 192 -15.13 5.62 12.22
C GLY A 192 -14.01 5.98 13.21
N ARG A 193 -13.56 5.02 14.03
CA ARG A 193 -12.45 5.23 14.97
C ARG A 193 -11.12 5.50 14.26
N ILE A 194 -10.82 4.74 13.20
CA ILE A 194 -9.60 4.92 12.39
C ILE A 194 -9.61 6.31 11.74
N GLN A 195 -10.74 6.73 11.18
CA GLN A 195 -10.89 8.03 10.55
C GLN A 195 -10.63 9.17 11.56
N ALA A 196 -11.28 9.13 12.73
CA ALA A 196 -11.07 10.14 13.77
C ALA A 196 -9.62 10.16 14.28
N ALA A 197 -8.99 9.00 14.43
CA ALA A 197 -7.58 8.91 14.83
C ALA A 197 -6.63 9.46 13.74
N SER A 198 -6.94 9.22 12.46
CA SER A 198 -6.20 9.78 11.33
C SER A 198 -6.28 11.30 11.31
N GLU A 199 -7.47 11.86 11.49
CA GLU A 199 -7.69 13.30 11.57
C GLU A 199 -6.91 13.93 12.73
N ARG A 200 -6.96 13.31 13.93
CA ARG A 200 -6.16 13.75 15.08
C ARG A 200 -4.66 13.69 14.81
N LEU A 201 -4.17 12.61 14.18
CA LEU A 201 -2.74 12.47 13.83
C LEU A 201 -2.32 13.58 12.87
N ASN A 202 -3.13 13.82 11.84
CA ASN A 202 -2.88 14.84 10.83
C ASN A 202 -2.84 16.25 11.45
N GLN A 203 -3.78 16.58 12.32
CA GLN A 203 -3.79 17.86 13.06
C GLN A 203 -2.57 18.01 13.96
N LEU A 204 -2.17 16.95 14.66
CA LEU A 204 -0.98 16.95 15.51
C LEU A 204 0.28 17.21 14.67
N LEU A 205 0.46 16.45 13.59
CA LEU A 205 1.61 16.61 12.67
C LEU A 205 1.65 18.01 12.06
N ASP A 206 0.51 18.55 11.63
CA ASP A 206 0.42 19.92 11.12
C ASP A 206 0.83 20.93 12.18
N SER A 207 0.32 20.81 13.41
CA SER A 207 0.63 21.74 14.49
C SER A 207 2.10 21.76 14.89
N LYS A 208 2.79 20.62 14.83
CA LYS A 208 4.17 20.46 15.30
C LYS A 208 5.22 20.67 14.21
N LEU A 209 4.92 20.27 12.98
CA LEU A 209 5.93 20.20 11.91
C LEU A 209 5.76 21.28 10.83
N LYS A 210 4.54 21.76 10.57
CA LYS A 210 4.31 22.74 9.49
C LYS A 210 5.02 24.08 9.74
N ALA A 211 5.07 24.53 10.98
CA ALA A 211 5.77 25.76 11.39
C ALA A 211 7.29 25.59 11.57
N SER A 212 7.81 24.37 11.40
CA SER A 212 9.23 24.03 11.63
C SER A 212 10.05 24.00 10.34
N GLY A 213 9.54 24.61 9.26
CA GLY A 213 10.26 24.74 7.97
C GLY A 213 10.25 23.47 7.11
N VAL A 214 9.33 22.54 7.37
CA VAL A 214 9.24 21.27 6.65
C VAL A 214 8.72 21.51 5.22
N ASN A 215 9.66 21.53 4.26
CA ASN A 215 9.44 21.62 2.82
C ASN A 215 8.59 22.82 2.34
N ASP A 216 9.22 24.00 2.26
CA ASP A 216 8.75 25.10 1.37
C ASP A 216 9.17 24.86 -0.10
N SER A 217 9.84 23.74 -0.40
CA SER A 217 10.20 23.37 -1.76
C SER A 217 9.09 22.53 -2.39
N GLU A 218 8.47 23.04 -3.45
CA GLU A 218 7.50 22.35 -4.33
C GLU A 218 8.04 21.03 -4.96
N VAL A 219 9.29 20.66 -4.65
CA VAL A 219 10.07 19.65 -5.38
C VAL A 219 9.89 18.22 -4.83
N ASN A 220 9.44 18.06 -3.58
CA ASN A 220 9.41 16.74 -2.90
C ASN A 220 8.02 16.28 -2.44
N ALA A 221 7.02 17.17 -2.46
CA ALA A 221 5.66 16.86 -2.04
C ALA A 221 4.83 16.34 -3.22
N PRO A 222 4.14 15.19 -3.11
CA PRO A 222 3.09 14.87 -4.05
C PRO A 222 2.01 15.96 -4.05
N GLU A 223 1.38 16.22 -5.21
CA GLU A 223 0.36 17.27 -5.45
C GLU A 223 -0.87 17.30 -4.50
N VAL A 224 -0.93 16.40 -3.50
CA VAL A 224 -2.04 16.25 -2.56
C VAL A 224 -1.56 16.63 -1.15
N ASP A 225 -1.97 17.82 -0.70
CA ASP A 225 -1.88 18.34 0.68
C ASP A 225 -0.48 18.67 1.22
N GLY A 226 0.41 19.17 0.37
CA GLY A 226 1.70 19.73 0.80
C GLY A 226 2.67 18.66 1.33
N PHE A 227 3.30 18.92 2.49
CA PHE A 227 4.40 18.11 3.03
C PHE A 227 4.01 16.71 3.57
N ARG A 228 2.74 16.30 3.51
CA ARG A 228 2.27 14.99 3.99
C ARG A 228 1.22 14.36 3.09
N ALA A 229 1.18 13.03 3.06
CA ALA A 229 0.18 12.24 2.34
C ALA A 229 -0.06 10.91 3.07
N GLY A 230 -1.19 10.23 2.87
CA GLY A 230 -1.46 9.02 3.64
C GLY A 230 -2.80 8.35 3.38
N THR A 231 -3.11 7.39 4.23
CA THR A 231 -4.40 6.71 4.30
C THR A 231 -4.98 6.89 5.69
N PRO A 232 -6.24 6.51 5.96
CA PRO A 232 -6.75 6.54 7.32
C PRO A 232 -5.90 5.74 8.33
N LEU A 233 -5.10 4.76 7.87
CA LEU A 233 -4.27 3.90 8.72
C LEU A 233 -2.84 4.41 8.96
N PHE A 234 -2.36 5.39 8.20
CA PHE A 234 -1.02 5.96 8.36
C PHE A 234 -0.89 7.32 7.68
N THR A 235 0.04 8.14 8.17
CA THR A 235 0.43 9.40 7.52
C THR A 235 1.91 9.40 7.22
N THR A 236 2.29 9.68 5.99
CA THR A 236 3.66 9.90 5.53
C THR A 236 3.95 11.39 5.50
N VAL A 237 5.06 11.78 6.11
CA VAL A 237 5.54 13.16 6.19
C VAL A 237 6.87 13.24 5.45
N TYR A 238 6.95 14.12 4.46
CA TYR A 238 8.14 14.38 3.65
C TYR A 238 8.99 15.43 4.36
N LEU A 239 10.23 15.08 4.67
CA LEU A 239 11.12 15.86 5.52
C LEU A 239 12.49 15.93 4.88
N ASP A 240 13.09 17.12 4.90
CA ASP A 240 14.53 17.22 4.74
C ASP A 240 15.20 16.47 5.90
N HIS A 241 16.31 15.77 5.61
CA HIS A 241 17.00 14.94 6.60
C HIS A 241 16.10 13.89 7.31
N ALA A 242 15.16 13.27 6.59
CA ALA A 242 14.23 12.27 7.15
C ALA A 242 14.91 11.15 7.96
N VAL A 243 16.14 10.76 7.61
CA VAL A 243 16.94 9.79 8.37
C VAL A 243 17.20 10.28 9.79
N ALA A 244 17.74 11.50 9.94
CA ALA A 244 18.03 12.10 11.24
C ALA A 244 16.74 12.34 12.05
N CYS A 245 15.68 12.81 11.39
CA CYS A 245 14.38 12.99 12.01
C CYS A 245 13.81 11.66 12.56
N HIS A 246 13.98 10.57 11.82
CA HIS A 246 13.58 9.24 12.27
C HIS A 246 14.40 8.78 13.48
N GLU A 247 15.71 9.03 13.49
CA GLU A 247 16.59 8.70 14.62
C GLU A 247 16.21 9.47 15.89
N VAL A 248 15.88 10.77 15.77
CA VAL A 248 15.40 11.58 16.90
C VAL A 248 14.12 10.97 17.49
N LEU A 249 13.14 10.62 16.65
CA LEU A 249 11.90 9.97 17.12
C LEU A 249 12.18 8.63 17.80
N CYS A 250 13.08 7.82 17.25
CA CYS A 250 13.50 6.55 17.85
C CYS A 250 14.17 6.75 19.22
N GLN A 251 14.98 7.79 19.40
CA GLN A 251 15.58 8.15 20.69
C GLN A 251 14.52 8.56 21.72
N GLN A 252 13.40 9.11 21.27
CA GLN A 252 12.21 9.39 22.09
C GLN A 252 11.29 8.17 22.25
N GLN A 253 11.76 6.97 21.90
CA GLN A 253 11.03 5.70 21.96
C GLN A 253 9.77 5.67 21.07
N VAL A 254 9.72 6.51 20.04
CA VAL A 254 8.68 6.51 19.01
C VAL A 254 9.24 5.90 17.73
N LEU A 255 8.95 4.62 17.52
CA LEU A 255 9.37 3.92 16.30
C LEU A 255 8.45 4.26 15.14
N THR A 256 8.96 5.06 14.21
CA THR A 256 8.31 5.34 12.92
C THR A 256 8.88 4.46 11.80
N ARG A 257 8.30 4.51 10.60
CA ARG A 257 8.90 3.88 9.42
C ARG A 257 9.62 4.94 8.58
N LEU A 258 10.94 4.89 8.52
CA LEU A 258 11.69 5.57 7.46
C LEU A 258 11.34 4.95 6.10
N CYS A 259 10.91 5.77 5.14
CA CYS A 259 10.62 5.32 3.77
C CYS A 259 11.91 4.90 3.05
N ASP A 260 11.78 4.00 2.07
CA ASP A 260 12.93 3.38 1.40
C ASP A 260 13.76 4.41 0.61
N GLU A 261 13.09 5.46 0.12
CA GLU A 261 13.67 6.61 -0.57
C GLU A 261 14.39 7.60 0.37
N LYS A 262 14.32 7.38 1.69
CA LYS A 262 14.99 8.17 2.75
C LYS A 262 14.66 9.66 2.77
N ASN A 263 13.56 10.07 2.14
CA ASN A 263 13.06 11.45 2.07
C ASN A 263 11.75 11.67 2.86
N ALA A 264 11.26 10.63 3.54
CA ALA A 264 10.00 10.69 4.26
C ALA A 264 9.96 9.71 5.44
N ILE A 265 9.11 10.02 6.41
CA ILE A 265 8.80 9.19 7.57
C ILE A 265 7.31 8.90 7.59
N ARG A 266 6.94 7.64 7.78
CA ARG A 266 5.56 7.20 7.92
C ARG A 266 5.21 6.89 9.37
N PHE A 267 4.15 7.53 9.85
CA PHE A 267 3.55 7.42 11.17
C PHE A 267 2.34 6.49 11.11
N GLY A 268 2.28 5.53 12.04
CA GLY A 268 1.07 4.77 12.32
C GLY A 268 0.16 5.51 13.30
N LEU A 269 -1.01 4.95 13.58
CA LEU A 269 -1.94 5.48 14.57
C LEU A 269 -1.54 5.04 15.99
N PRO A 270 -1.41 5.96 16.97
CA PRO A 270 -1.31 5.62 18.38
C PRO A 270 -2.55 4.83 18.87
N ALA A 271 -2.34 3.84 19.74
CA ALA A 271 -3.41 2.96 20.21
C ALA A 271 -4.25 3.55 21.37
N ASP A 272 -3.64 4.40 22.19
CA ASP A 272 -4.20 4.96 23.42
C ASP A 272 -3.64 6.36 23.72
N GLU A 273 -4.21 7.05 24.70
CA GLU A 273 -3.79 8.41 25.08
C GLU A 273 -2.33 8.49 25.55
N ALA A 274 -1.81 7.45 26.19
CA ALA A 274 -0.40 7.45 26.62
C ALA A 274 0.54 7.47 25.40
N GLN A 275 0.21 6.71 24.35
CA GLN A 275 0.95 6.77 23.09
C GLN A 275 0.76 8.09 22.35
N TRP A 276 -0.40 8.74 22.46
CA TRP A 276 -0.62 10.09 21.92
C TRP A 276 0.24 11.14 22.61
N ASP A 277 0.32 11.09 23.94
CA ASP A 277 1.16 11.98 24.74
C ASP A 277 2.65 11.77 24.42
N GLN A 278 3.07 10.50 24.31
CA GLN A 278 4.43 10.15 23.93
C GLN A 278 4.79 10.67 22.52
N LEU A 279 3.90 10.48 21.53
CA LEU A 279 4.11 11.01 20.19
C LEU A 279 4.17 12.54 20.20
N THR A 280 3.30 13.20 20.96
CA THR A 280 3.26 14.66 21.07
C THR A 280 4.58 15.20 21.63
N ALA A 281 5.08 14.63 22.72
CA ALA A 281 6.36 15.00 23.31
C ALA A 281 7.54 14.75 22.36
N ALA A 282 7.55 13.62 21.64
CA ALA A 282 8.58 13.31 20.67
C ALA A 282 8.59 14.30 19.49
N LEU A 283 7.41 14.72 19.02
CA LEU A 283 7.27 15.73 17.97
C LEU A 283 7.69 17.12 18.43
N ASP A 284 7.52 17.46 19.71
CA ASP A 284 8.05 18.71 20.27
C ASP A 284 9.58 18.75 20.23
N VAL A 285 10.24 17.64 20.61
CA VAL A 285 11.71 17.51 20.49
C VAL A 285 12.14 17.63 19.03
N LEU A 286 11.46 16.91 18.12
CA LEU A 286 11.79 16.94 16.70
C LEU A 286 11.64 18.35 16.09
N ALA A 287 10.57 19.08 16.45
CA ALA A 287 10.32 20.43 15.96
C ALA A 287 11.43 21.41 16.38
N VAL A 288 12.00 21.25 17.58
CA VAL A 288 13.16 22.04 18.03
C VAL A 288 14.40 21.69 17.20
N THR A 289 14.70 20.40 17.03
CA THR A 289 15.86 19.95 16.24
C THR A 289 15.79 20.44 14.79
N LEU A 290 14.61 20.40 14.16
CA LEU A 290 14.43 20.90 12.79
C LEU A 290 14.76 22.39 12.66
N LYS A 291 14.36 23.21 13.63
CA LYS A 291 14.67 24.65 13.65
C LYS A 291 16.15 24.95 13.84
N GLU A 292 16.87 24.10 14.56
CA GLU A 292 18.32 24.24 14.76
C GLU A 292 19.13 23.84 13.52
N VAL A 293 18.60 22.91 12.71
CA VAL A 293 19.27 22.37 11.52
C VAL A 293 18.99 23.19 10.26
N SER A 294 17.87 23.92 10.18
CA SER A 294 17.61 24.90 9.11
C SER A 294 18.35 26.21 9.39
N PRO A 295 19.53 26.49 8.79
CA PRO A 295 20.16 27.80 8.95
C PRO A 295 19.30 28.82 8.21
N CYS A 296 19.22 30.04 8.74
CA CYS A 296 18.55 31.18 8.11
C CYS A 296 18.64 31.15 6.58
N ALA A 297 17.51 30.91 5.92
CA ALA A 297 17.30 31.37 4.55
C ALA A 297 17.20 32.91 4.63
N GLY A 298 18.38 33.55 4.68
CA GLY A 298 18.56 34.99 4.57
C GLY A 298 19.02 35.37 3.18
#